data_AF-A0A2D6MCJ1-F1
#
_entry.id   AF-A0A2D6MCJ1-F1
#
_cell.length_a   1.000
_cell.length_b   1.000
_cell.length_c   1.000
_cell.angle_alpha   90.00
_cell.angle_beta   90.00
_cell.angle_gamma   90.00
#
_symmetry.space_group_name_H-M   'P 1'
#
loop_
_entity.id
_entity.type
_entity.pdbx_description
1 polymer ?
#
loop_
_entity_poly.entity_id
_entity_poly.type
_entity_poly.pdbx_seq_one_letter_code
_entity_poly.pdbx_strand_id
1 'polypeptide(L)'
;MPTVKPGDSGFVDESTLKTATWTTRLIMVDVGGNNNKFLEAYVLPDGRFVVINGRVGVTRNQQPSKNGGQSVADKWYASKIKKGYQEERTVAGSNAAAASASGTTKVAANKRSLLQIALDQINGPKIVQDLVKYLVDANIHTITQSSGGKITFDESAGAFRTPRGLVEASAIDEARDLLVPIGDFVAKGNINKKACLDAISEYCMLIPQNVGMTRGWHERLFSCVADVQKQNDVLDALSSSLQDAMADNAKPKKGKKKKADAPKIFTVELEAVADKKIVAAVRKKYKADKGSHYDVATLDIKAVWAVHLPPVRSAFKTDGMKVGGVMQLWHGTKASNLLSILKGGLIIPSSSSGHVTGRMFGDGLYFSDQSTKSLRYATNAWAGGGRTDRRFMFLADVAMGKPHHPRNSNWSMKKAPAGYDSTFAKAGHCVSNNEMIVYRTSQADLTYLIEFTPNGR
;
A
#
# COMPACT_ATOMS: atom_id res chain seq x y z
N MET A 1 14.93 38.44 -28.51
CA MET A 1 15.41 37.21 -27.83
C MET A 1 16.91 37.39 -27.60
N PRO A 2 17.44 37.30 -26.37
CA PRO A 2 18.89 37.22 -26.20
C PRO A 2 19.31 35.77 -26.40
N THR A 3 20.13 35.56 -27.42
CA THR A 3 20.76 34.29 -27.81
C THR A 3 21.82 33.86 -26.78
N VAL A 4 21.81 32.58 -26.45
CA VAL A 4 22.82 31.91 -25.61
C VAL A 4 24.19 32.05 -26.29
N LYS A 5 25.25 32.34 -25.51
CA LYS A 5 26.63 32.50 -26.02
C LYS A 5 27.10 31.20 -26.70
N PRO A 6 27.89 31.26 -27.80
CA PRO A 6 28.42 30.07 -28.46
C PRO A 6 29.39 29.33 -27.54
N GLY A 7 29.10 28.05 -27.25
CA GLY A 7 29.96 27.17 -26.44
C GLY A 7 29.32 26.64 -25.14
N ASP A 8 28.20 27.23 -24.71
CA ASP A 8 27.43 26.72 -23.58
C ASP A 8 26.30 25.83 -24.12
N SER A 9 26.32 24.54 -23.78
CA SER A 9 25.34 23.56 -24.31
C SER A 9 23.89 23.91 -23.90
N GLY A 10 23.73 24.86 -22.97
CA GLY A 10 22.45 25.28 -22.41
C GLY A 10 21.88 24.27 -21.43
N PHE A 11 22.52 23.12 -21.26
CA PHE A 11 22.16 22.08 -20.30
C PHE A 11 22.84 22.32 -18.96
N VAL A 12 22.19 21.87 -17.90
CA VAL A 12 22.56 22.08 -16.50
C VAL A 12 22.57 20.73 -15.79
N ASP A 13 23.63 20.46 -15.01
CA ASP A 13 23.77 19.22 -14.27
C ASP A 13 22.85 19.16 -13.02
N GLU A 14 22.65 17.95 -12.48
CA GLU A 14 21.78 17.70 -11.33
C GLU A 14 22.22 18.42 -10.04
N SER A 15 23.53 18.65 -9.84
CA SER A 15 24.00 19.35 -8.65
C SER A 15 23.63 20.82 -8.70
N THR A 16 23.71 21.42 -9.89
CA THR A 16 23.27 22.81 -10.12
C THR A 16 21.76 22.96 -10.00
N LEU A 17 20.95 22.02 -10.49
CA LEU A 17 19.49 22.05 -10.32
C LEU A 17 19.05 22.09 -8.85
N LYS A 18 19.80 21.44 -7.95
CA LYS A 18 19.54 21.46 -6.50
C LYS A 18 19.76 22.83 -5.86
N THR A 19 20.43 23.76 -6.54
CA THR A 19 20.63 25.14 -6.07
C THR A 19 19.48 26.08 -6.45
N ALA A 20 18.48 25.58 -7.18
CA ALA A 20 17.36 26.38 -7.67
C ALA A 20 16.65 27.14 -6.53
N THR A 21 16.39 28.42 -6.77
CA THR A 21 15.62 29.29 -5.86
C THR A 21 14.12 29.04 -5.96
N TRP A 22 13.66 28.45 -7.07
CA TRP A 22 12.28 28.02 -7.27
C TRP A 22 12.25 26.72 -8.07
N THR A 23 11.31 25.86 -7.73
CA THR A 23 11.09 24.58 -8.42
C THR A 23 9.60 24.24 -8.40
N THR A 24 9.13 23.60 -9.47
CA THR A 24 7.81 22.96 -9.52
C THR A 24 7.89 21.63 -10.25
N ARG A 25 6.95 20.73 -9.93
CA ARG A 25 6.82 19.42 -10.56
C ARG A 25 5.35 19.21 -10.94
N LEU A 26 5.12 19.01 -12.23
CA LEU A 26 3.79 18.89 -12.80
C LEU A 26 3.60 17.54 -13.47
N ILE A 27 2.39 16.99 -13.38
CA ILE A 27 1.99 15.76 -14.04
C ILE A 27 0.73 15.98 -14.88
N MET A 28 0.61 15.22 -15.95
CA MET A 28 -0.59 15.15 -16.78
C MET A 28 -0.76 13.72 -17.25
N VAL A 29 -1.88 13.12 -16.89
CA VAL A 29 -2.33 11.85 -17.45
C VAL A 29 -3.67 12.09 -18.13
N ASP A 30 -3.80 11.56 -19.34
CA ASP A 30 -5.06 11.49 -20.07
C ASP A 30 -5.01 10.22 -20.91
N VAL A 31 -5.78 9.23 -20.48
CA VAL A 31 -5.83 7.91 -21.12
C VAL A 31 -6.28 8.02 -22.58
N GLY A 32 -7.31 8.84 -22.85
CA GLY A 32 -7.87 9.01 -24.20
C GLY A 32 -6.85 9.59 -25.18
N GLY A 33 -6.09 10.59 -24.73
CA GLY A 33 -4.98 11.19 -25.48
C GLY A 33 -3.66 10.43 -25.42
N ASN A 34 -3.58 9.29 -24.73
CA ASN A 34 -2.34 8.55 -24.45
C ASN A 34 -1.25 9.41 -23.79
N ASN A 35 -1.65 10.34 -22.94
CA ASN A 35 -0.77 11.17 -22.14
C ASN A 35 -0.45 10.48 -20.81
N ASN A 36 0.83 10.40 -20.48
CA ASN A 36 1.32 10.07 -19.13
C ASN A 36 2.65 10.82 -18.95
N LYS A 37 2.57 12.14 -18.84
CA LYS A 37 3.67 13.09 -18.98
C LYS A 37 3.96 13.76 -17.66
N PHE A 38 5.23 14.12 -17.46
CA PHE A 38 5.64 14.99 -16.36
C PHE A 38 6.45 16.17 -16.89
N LEU A 39 6.47 17.24 -16.11
CA LEU A 39 7.33 18.40 -16.27
C LEU A 39 7.99 18.73 -14.93
N GLU A 40 9.26 19.11 -14.97
CA GLU A 40 9.95 19.75 -13.86
C GLU A 40 10.43 21.09 -14.37
N ALA A 41 10.36 22.12 -13.53
CA ALA A 41 10.96 23.40 -13.86
C ALA A 41 11.70 23.97 -12.66
N TYR A 42 12.78 24.69 -12.97
CA TYR A 42 13.73 25.21 -12.00
C TYR A 42 14.10 26.64 -12.40
N VAL A 43 14.15 27.55 -11.42
CA VAL A 43 14.79 28.86 -11.56
C VAL A 43 16.08 28.83 -10.75
N LEU A 44 17.20 29.02 -11.42
CA LEU A 44 18.52 29.02 -10.80
C LEU A 44 18.87 30.40 -10.22
N PRO A 45 19.79 30.48 -9.23
CA PRO A 45 20.23 31.76 -8.66
C PRO A 45 20.78 32.75 -9.68
N ASP A 46 21.33 32.24 -10.80
CA ASP A 46 21.88 33.05 -11.90
C ASP A 46 20.80 33.55 -12.89
N GLY A 47 19.53 33.30 -12.62
CA GLY A 47 18.40 33.76 -13.44
C GLY A 47 18.05 32.86 -14.63
N ARG A 48 18.73 31.72 -14.79
CA ARG A 48 18.35 30.70 -15.79
C ARG A 48 17.09 29.94 -15.37
N PHE A 49 16.23 29.72 -16.35
CA PHE A 49 15.04 28.89 -16.26
C PHE A 49 15.28 27.58 -17.01
N VAL A 50 15.20 26.46 -16.28
CA VAL A 50 15.43 25.12 -16.82
C VAL A 50 14.12 24.34 -16.78
N VAL A 51 13.83 23.61 -17.86
CA VAL A 51 12.66 22.72 -17.93
C VAL A 51 13.13 21.32 -18.28
N ILE A 52 12.59 20.33 -17.57
CA ILE A 52 12.76 18.92 -17.87
C ILE A 52 11.38 18.35 -18.18
N ASN A 53 11.27 17.56 -19.24
CA ASN A 53 10.03 16.92 -19.61
C ASN A 53 10.25 15.43 -19.86
N GLY A 54 9.16 14.67 -19.82
CA GLY A 54 9.26 13.26 -20.09
C GLY A 54 7.94 12.52 -19.97
N ARG A 55 8.01 11.23 -20.25
CA ARG A 55 6.95 10.28 -19.97
C ARG A 55 7.31 9.53 -18.69
N VAL A 56 6.37 9.45 -17.75
CA VAL A 56 6.62 8.91 -16.40
C VAL A 56 7.25 7.53 -16.47
N GLY A 57 8.46 7.39 -15.90
CA GLY A 57 9.22 6.15 -15.86
C GLY A 57 9.82 5.65 -17.18
N VAL A 58 9.75 6.43 -18.27
CA VAL A 58 10.28 6.04 -19.59
C VAL A 58 11.35 7.01 -20.08
N THR A 59 11.05 8.31 -20.13
CA THR A 59 11.97 9.32 -20.66
C THR A 59 12.12 10.48 -19.69
N ARG A 60 13.29 11.13 -19.71
CA ARG A 60 13.55 12.37 -18.98
C ARG A 60 14.55 13.21 -19.77
N ASN A 61 14.05 14.26 -20.42
CA ASN A 61 14.82 15.11 -21.33
C ASN A 61 14.83 16.54 -20.81
N GLN A 62 16.03 17.06 -20.55
CA GLN A 62 16.20 18.47 -20.25
C GLN A 62 16.07 19.30 -21.54
N GLN A 63 15.47 20.48 -21.43
CA GLN A 63 15.40 21.46 -22.50
C GLN A 63 16.55 22.48 -22.31
N PRO A 64 17.10 23.06 -23.39
CA PRO A 64 18.05 24.15 -23.27
C PRO A 64 17.50 25.26 -22.36
N SER A 65 18.31 25.67 -21.39
CA SER A 65 17.97 26.70 -20.43
C SER A 65 17.70 28.05 -21.11
N LYS A 66 16.83 28.84 -20.50
CA LYS A 66 16.43 30.16 -20.99
C LYS A 66 16.71 31.21 -19.94
N ASN A 67 17.12 32.40 -20.35
CA ASN A 67 17.20 33.53 -19.45
C ASN A 67 15.80 34.14 -19.24
N GLY A 68 15.49 34.51 -18.00
CA GLY A 68 14.21 35.18 -17.69
C GLY A 68 13.66 34.94 -16.28
N GLY A 69 14.35 34.14 -15.47
CA GLY A 69 14.06 33.96 -14.05
C GLY A 69 12.59 33.62 -13.75
N GLN A 70 12.09 34.18 -12.65
CA GLN A 70 10.75 33.91 -12.14
C GLN A 70 9.63 34.34 -13.11
N SER A 71 9.77 35.48 -13.80
CA SER A 71 8.71 35.98 -14.69
C SER A 71 8.40 35.03 -15.85
N VAL A 72 9.43 34.39 -16.41
CA VAL A 72 9.25 33.37 -17.46
C VAL A 72 8.68 32.08 -16.85
N ALA A 73 9.12 31.70 -15.65
CA ALA A 73 8.61 30.54 -14.94
C ALA A 73 7.11 30.66 -14.65
N ASP A 74 6.63 31.81 -14.17
CA ASP A 74 5.21 32.04 -13.83
C ASP A 74 4.31 31.95 -15.07
N LYS A 75 4.72 32.57 -16.19
CA LYS A 75 4.00 32.50 -17.47
C LYS A 75 3.97 31.07 -18.01
N TRP A 76 5.09 30.36 -17.90
CA TRP A 76 5.19 28.97 -18.31
C TRP A 76 4.26 28.10 -17.46
N TYR A 77 4.30 28.25 -16.13
CA TYR A 77 3.48 27.51 -15.17
C TYR A 77 1.99 27.70 -15.47
N ALA A 78 1.52 28.95 -15.56
CA ALA A 78 0.13 29.26 -15.88
C ALA A 78 -0.32 28.63 -17.23
N SER A 79 0.57 28.64 -18.24
CA SER A 79 0.31 27.99 -19.52
C SER A 79 0.18 26.47 -19.39
N LYS A 80 0.96 25.82 -18.51
CA LYS A 80 0.87 24.37 -18.29
C LYS A 80 -0.39 23.98 -17.53
N ILE A 81 -0.75 24.74 -16.49
CA ILE A 81 -2.00 24.50 -15.76
C ILE A 81 -3.20 24.61 -16.71
N LYS A 82 -3.25 25.62 -17.58
CA LYS A 82 -4.30 25.75 -18.59
C LYS A 82 -4.39 24.56 -19.57
N LYS A 83 -3.29 23.84 -19.78
CA LYS A 83 -3.25 22.64 -20.64
C LYS A 83 -3.75 21.38 -19.93
N GLY A 84 -4.01 21.42 -18.63
CA GLY A 84 -4.45 20.28 -17.83
C GLY A 84 -3.32 19.60 -17.04
N TYR A 85 -2.17 20.26 -16.87
CA TYR A 85 -1.17 19.79 -15.91
C TYR A 85 -1.60 20.15 -14.48
N GLN A 86 -1.26 19.29 -13.53
CA GLN A 86 -1.49 19.50 -12.10
C GLN A 86 -0.18 19.33 -11.32
N GLU A 87 -0.09 19.90 -10.12
CA GLU A 87 1.08 19.71 -9.25
C GLU A 87 1.16 18.26 -8.75
N GLU A 88 2.36 17.71 -8.74
CA GLU A 88 2.60 16.36 -8.21
C GLU A 88 2.42 16.33 -6.69
N ARG A 89 1.52 15.48 -6.21
CA ARG A 89 1.28 15.26 -4.76
C ARG A 89 2.26 14.24 -4.17
N THR A 90 3.53 14.52 -4.38
CA THR A 90 4.65 13.77 -3.80
C THR A 90 5.35 14.65 -2.77
N VAL A 91 5.99 14.04 -1.77
CA VAL A 91 6.68 14.75 -0.68
C VAL A 91 7.81 15.68 -1.17
N ALA A 92 8.25 15.54 -2.41
CA ALA A 92 9.20 16.45 -3.07
C ALA A 92 8.54 17.45 -4.06
N GLY A 93 7.23 17.33 -4.30
CA GLY A 93 6.43 18.15 -5.22
C GLY A 93 5.70 19.32 -4.55
N SER A 94 5.61 19.35 -3.22
CA SER A 94 5.06 20.50 -2.49
C SER A 94 5.97 21.71 -2.66
N ASN A 95 5.51 22.74 -3.39
CA ASN A 95 6.22 23.98 -3.69
C ASN A 95 7.08 24.50 -2.52
N ALA A 96 8.38 24.66 -2.78
CA ALA A 96 9.34 25.28 -1.87
C ALA A 96 9.01 26.75 -1.51
N ALA A 97 8.03 27.38 -2.17
CA ALA A 97 7.55 28.72 -1.84
C ALA A 97 6.47 28.74 -0.74
N ALA A 98 5.69 27.66 -0.54
CA ALA A 98 4.73 27.56 0.55
C ALA A 98 5.37 27.05 1.86
N ALA A 99 6.58 26.49 1.79
CA ALA A 99 7.32 25.95 2.93
C ALA A 99 8.05 27.01 3.78
N SER A 100 8.01 28.30 3.41
CA SER A 100 8.65 29.37 4.20
C SER A 100 7.85 29.81 5.44
N ALA A 101 6.67 29.23 5.70
CA ALA A 101 5.90 29.47 6.92
C ALA A 101 5.74 28.23 7.83
N SER A 102 6.21 27.05 7.42
CA SER A 102 6.21 25.84 8.24
C SER A 102 7.52 25.11 8.02
N GLY A 103 8.33 25.04 9.08
CA GLY A 103 9.72 24.58 9.06
C GLY A 103 9.95 23.38 8.13
N THR A 104 10.86 23.59 7.18
CA THR A 104 11.33 22.61 6.20
C THR A 104 11.73 21.31 6.89
N THR A 105 10.93 20.26 6.68
CA THR A 105 11.28 18.88 7.07
C THR A 105 12.33 18.37 6.11
N LYS A 106 13.62 18.59 6.44
CA LYS A 106 14.71 17.85 5.82
C LYS A 106 14.54 16.37 6.20
N VAL A 107 14.03 15.54 5.30
CA VAL A 107 14.12 14.09 5.44
C VAL A 107 15.60 13.73 5.29
N ALA A 108 16.30 13.64 6.43
CA ALA A 108 17.64 13.09 6.46
C ALA A 108 17.53 11.61 6.07
N ALA A 109 18.19 11.23 4.96
CA ALA A 109 18.32 9.85 4.56
C ALA A 109 19.17 9.10 5.62
N ASN A 110 18.50 8.55 6.63
CA ASN A 110 19.14 7.62 7.55
C ASN A 110 19.28 6.28 6.84
N LYS A 111 20.54 5.90 6.63
CA LYS A 111 21.01 4.77 5.83
C LYS A 111 20.73 3.41 6.50
N ARG A 112 19.47 2.99 6.63
CA ARG A 112 19.14 1.60 6.97
C ARG A 112 18.09 1.07 6.02
N SER A 113 18.38 -0.07 5.39
CA SER A 113 17.40 -0.78 4.58
C SER A 113 16.25 -1.27 5.48
N LEU A 114 15.04 -1.38 4.92
CA LEU A 114 13.85 -1.92 5.61
C LEU A 114 14.15 -3.27 6.30
N LEU A 115 14.98 -4.09 5.66
CA LEU A 115 15.44 -5.36 6.22
C LEU A 115 16.20 -5.17 7.53
N GLN A 116 17.13 -4.22 7.58
CA GLN A 116 17.91 -3.96 8.79
C GLN A 116 17.02 -3.44 9.92
N ILE A 117 16.08 -2.55 9.60
CA ILE A 117 15.11 -2.04 10.59
C ILE A 117 14.23 -3.18 11.12
N ALA A 118 13.70 -4.03 10.25
CA ALA A 118 12.87 -5.15 10.64
C ALA A 118 13.64 -6.18 11.49
N LEU A 119 14.90 -6.49 11.14
CA LEU A 119 15.74 -7.39 11.93
C LEU A 119 16.15 -6.80 13.29
N ASP A 120 16.42 -5.49 13.35
CA ASP A 120 16.77 -4.80 14.59
C ASP A 120 15.58 -4.76 15.56
N GLN A 121 14.35 -4.58 15.04
CA GLN A 121 13.15 -4.33 15.85
C GLN A 121 12.30 -5.57 16.13
N ILE A 122 12.22 -6.50 15.17
CA ILE A 122 11.61 -7.83 15.35
C ILE A 122 12.71 -8.80 15.77
N ASN A 123 13.35 -8.50 16.90
CA ASN A 123 14.46 -9.29 17.41
C ASN A 123 13.98 -10.70 17.79
N GLY A 124 14.77 -11.71 17.47
CA GLY A 124 14.43 -13.10 17.73
C GLY A 124 15.54 -14.06 17.30
N PRO A 125 15.37 -15.37 17.58
CA PRO A 125 16.30 -16.40 17.13
C PRO A 125 16.39 -16.44 15.60
N LYS A 126 17.42 -17.11 15.07
CA LYS A 126 17.68 -17.21 13.61
C LYS A 126 16.43 -17.58 12.80
N ILE A 127 15.58 -18.47 13.32
CA ILE A 127 14.33 -18.88 12.67
C ILE A 127 13.33 -17.71 12.48
N VAL A 128 13.23 -16.80 13.44
CA VAL A 128 12.42 -15.57 13.34
C VAL A 128 13.05 -14.61 12.34
N GLN A 129 14.38 -14.44 12.40
CA GLN A 129 15.11 -13.57 11.46
C GLN A 129 14.96 -14.04 10.00
N ASP A 130 14.98 -15.35 9.77
CA ASP A 130 14.81 -15.94 8.44
C ASP A 130 13.36 -15.80 7.93
N LEU A 131 12.36 -15.84 8.82
CA LEU A 131 11.00 -15.46 8.48
C LEU A 131 10.93 -13.97 8.11
N VAL A 132 11.49 -13.08 8.93
CA VAL A 132 11.48 -11.62 8.68
C VAL A 132 12.13 -11.29 7.34
N LYS A 133 13.30 -11.87 7.03
CA LYS A 133 13.94 -11.75 5.70
C LYS A 133 13.00 -12.15 4.59
N TYR A 134 12.38 -13.33 4.69
CA TYR A 134 11.42 -13.80 3.69
C TYR A 134 10.23 -12.85 3.52
N LEU A 135 9.69 -12.30 4.61
CA LEU A 135 8.56 -11.37 4.54
C LEU A 135 8.95 -10.04 3.89
N VAL A 136 10.15 -9.54 4.18
CA VAL A 136 10.71 -8.34 3.53
C VAL A 136 10.92 -8.61 2.03
N ASP A 137 11.54 -9.74 1.68
CA ASP A 137 11.77 -10.11 0.28
C ASP A 137 10.45 -10.31 -0.47
N ALA A 138 9.47 -10.99 0.13
CA ALA A 138 8.14 -11.19 -0.45
C ALA A 138 7.40 -9.86 -0.62
N ASN A 139 7.51 -8.94 0.34
CA ASN A 139 6.95 -7.61 0.24
C ASN A 139 7.59 -6.84 -0.95
N ILE A 140 8.92 -6.74 -1.00
CA ILE A 140 9.66 -6.06 -2.07
C ILE A 140 9.33 -6.67 -3.45
N HIS A 141 9.42 -7.99 -3.56
CA HIS A 141 9.23 -8.73 -4.81
C HIS A 141 7.78 -8.63 -5.32
N THR A 142 6.77 -8.81 -4.46
CA THR A 142 5.37 -8.68 -4.88
C THR A 142 5.02 -7.25 -5.28
N ILE A 143 5.57 -6.21 -4.64
CA ILE A 143 5.26 -4.81 -4.98
C ILE A 143 5.95 -4.41 -6.30
N THR A 144 7.20 -4.80 -6.50
CA THR A 144 7.90 -4.59 -7.78
C THR A 144 7.26 -5.40 -8.92
N GLN A 145 6.82 -6.64 -8.69
CA GLN A 145 6.13 -7.43 -9.73
C GLN A 145 4.67 -7.02 -9.98
N SER A 146 3.88 -6.75 -8.94
CA SER A 146 2.45 -6.41 -9.09
C SER A 146 2.25 -5.02 -9.68
N SER A 147 3.20 -4.11 -9.44
CA SER A 147 3.26 -2.87 -10.19
C SER A 147 3.70 -3.10 -11.63
N GLY A 148 4.34 -4.23 -11.97
CA GLY A 148 4.91 -4.49 -13.30
C GLY A 148 6.23 -3.74 -13.52
N GLY A 149 7.03 -3.56 -12.46
CA GLY A 149 8.25 -2.73 -12.45
C GLY A 149 7.97 -1.23 -12.36
N LYS A 150 6.73 -0.83 -12.05
CA LYS A 150 6.27 0.56 -12.10
C LYS A 150 6.47 1.31 -10.78
N ILE A 151 6.66 0.59 -9.68
CA ILE A 151 7.03 1.11 -8.36
C ILE A 151 8.35 0.46 -7.99
N THR A 152 9.32 1.28 -7.59
CA THR A 152 10.66 0.83 -7.23
C THR A 152 10.82 0.86 -5.72
N PHE A 153 11.49 -0.16 -5.19
CA PHE A 153 11.97 -0.12 -3.82
C PHE A 153 13.31 0.62 -3.81
N ASP A 154 13.39 1.71 -3.08
CA ASP A 154 14.63 2.45 -2.88
C ASP A 154 15.38 1.79 -1.71
N GLU A 155 16.33 0.91 -2.02
CA GLU A 155 17.15 0.21 -1.03
C GLU A 155 17.88 1.15 -0.06
N SER A 156 18.24 2.34 -0.55
CA SER A 156 18.96 3.35 0.23
C SER A 156 18.06 4.11 1.22
N ALA A 157 16.77 4.23 0.89
CA ALA A 157 15.75 4.87 1.73
C ALA A 157 14.85 3.86 2.46
N GLY A 158 14.97 2.56 2.18
CA GLY A 158 14.12 1.52 2.77
C GLY A 158 12.62 1.66 2.46
N ALA A 159 12.25 2.35 1.37
CA ALA A 159 10.88 2.77 1.10
C ALA A 159 10.45 2.51 -0.35
N PHE A 160 9.18 2.19 -0.56
CA PHE A 160 8.60 2.14 -1.91
C PHE A 160 8.35 3.54 -2.43
N ARG A 161 8.72 3.75 -3.70
CA ARG A 161 8.56 5.02 -4.40
C ARG A 161 7.92 4.80 -5.76
N THR A 162 7.08 5.75 -6.15
CA THR A 162 6.71 5.90 -7.56
C THR A 162 7.93 6.36 -8.36
N PRO A 163 7.92 6.33 -9.70
CA PRO A 163 8.97 6.93 -10.52
C PRO A 163 9.15 8.43 -10.25
N ARG A 164 8.21 9.06 -9.54
CA ARG A 164 8.21 10.46 -9.12
C ARG A 164 8.48 10.63 -7.62
N GLY A 165 8.74 9.56 -6.87
CA GLY A 165 9.11 9.62 -5.45
C GLY A 165 7.99 9.20 -4.50
N LEU A 166 8.09 9.65 -3.25
CA LEU A 166 7.16 9.29 -2.18
C LEU A 166 5.86 10.09 -2.29
N VAL A 167 4.72 9.42 -2.25
CA VAL A 167 3.39 10.02 -2.39
C VAL A 167 2.86 10.48 -1.04
N GLU A 168 2.10 11.58 -1.00
CA GLU A 168 1.44 12.10 0.20
C GLU A 168 0.29 11.19 0.70
N ALA A 169 -0.02 11.24 2.01
CA ALA A 169 -1.05 10.37 2.61
C ALA A 169 -2.43 10.61 2.00
N SER A 170 -2.83 11.87 1.85
CA SER A 170 -4.13 12.25 1.28
C SER A 170 -4.26 11.84 -0.19
N ALA A 171 -3.17 11.87 -0.96
CA ALA A 171 -3.18 11.39 -2.34
C ALA A 171 -3.35 9.86 -2.42
N ILE A 172 -2.79 9.11 -1.45
CA ILE A 172 -3.01 7.66 -1.35
C ILE A 172 -4.47 7.35 -1.02
N ASP A 173 -5.08 8.09 -0.11
CA ASP A 173 -6.49 7.91 0.27
C ASP A 173 -7.44 8.23 -0.90
N GLU A 174 -7.23 9.36 -1.58
CA GLU A 174 -8.00 9.72 -2.78
C GLU A 174 -7.80 8.71 -3.91
N ALA A 175 -6.59 8.16 -4.07
CA ALA A 175 -6.32 7.11 -5.04
C ALA A 175 -7.10 5.82 -4.71
N ARG A 176 -7.30 5.49 -3.42
CA ARG A 176 -8.17 4.35 -3.04
C ARG A 176 -9.61 4.62 -3.44
N ASP A 177 -10.10 5.83 -3.21
CA ASP A 177 -11.45 6.21 -3.60
C ASP A 177 -11.68 6.17 -5.11
N LEU A 178 -10.65 6.40 -5.94
CA LEU A 178 -10.75 6.26 -7.39
C LEU A 178 -10.75 4.80 -7.86
N LEU A 179 -10.07 3.89 -7.16
CA LEU A 179 -10.08 2.45 -7.51
C LEU A 179 -11.49 1.84 -7.42
N VAL A 180 -12.37 2.43 -6.61
CA VAL A 180 -13.77 2.06 -6.43
C VAL A 180 -14.57 2.10 -7.75
N PRO A 181 -14.83 3.27 -8.36
CA PRO A 181 -15.56 3.34 -9.63
C PRO A 181 -14.79 2.67 -10.76
N ILE A 182 -13.45 2.69 -10.76
CA ILE A 182 -12.64 1.98 -11.76
C ILE A 182 -12.98 0.49 -11.75
N GLY A 183 -13.00 -0.16 -10.59
CA GLY A 183 -13.32 -1.57 -10.51
C GLY A 183 -14.77 -1.90 -10.87
N ASP A 184 -15.73 -1.01 -10.60
CA ASP A 184 -17.11 -1.15 -11.08
C ASP A 184 -17.19 -1.16 -12.61
N PHE A 185 -16.45 -0.27 -13.27
CA PHE A 185 -16.38 -0.24 -14.73
C PHE A 185 -15.71 -1.49 -15.29
N VAL A 186 -14.60 -1.92 -14.68
CA VAL A 186 -13.88 -3.15 -15.07
C VAL A 186 -14.78 -4.38 -14.95
N ALA A 187 -15.47 -4.54 -13.82
CA ALA A 187 -16.37 -5.68 -13.59
C ALA A 187 -17.53 -5.75 -14.60
N LYS A 188 -17.99 -4.60 -15.09
CA LYS A 188 -19.07 -4.50 -16.09
C LYS A 188 -18.55 -4.51 -17.55
N GLY A 189 -17.24 -4.73 -17.78
CA GLY A 189 -16.64 -4.67 -19.12
C GLY A 189 -16.66 -3.28 -19.76
N ASN A 190 -16.83 -2.23 -18.96
CA ASN A 190 -17.06 -0.84 -19.39
C ASN A 190 -15.82 0.05 -19.21
N ILE A 191 -14.61 -0.53 -19.22
CA ILE A 191 -13.35 0.19 -18.98
C ILE A 191 -13.08 1.33 -19.97
N ASN A 192 -13.64 1.24 -21.18
CA ASN A 192 -13.48 2.25 -22.24
C ASN A 192 -14.46 3.43 -22.15
N LYS A 193 -15.35 3.46 -21.16
CA LYS A 193 -16.24 4.62 -20.96
C LYS A 193 -15.44 5.82 -20.48
N LYS A 194 -15.77 7.01 -21.00
CA LYS A 194 -15.07 8.27 -20.67
C LYS A 194 -14.90 8.47 -19.15
N ALA A 195 -15.95 8.24 -18.36
CA ALA A 195 -15.89 8.37 -16.90
C ALA A 195 -14.84 7.42 -16.26
N CYS A 196 -14.65 6.22 -16.79
CA CYS A 196 -13.60 5.30 -16.35
C CYS A 196 -12.21 5.79 -16.79
N LEU A 197 -12.07 6.25 -18.03
CA LEU A 197 -10.82 6.82 -18.54
C LEU A 197 -10.38 8.04 -17.73
N ASP A 198 -11.33 8.91 -17.36
CA ASP A 198 -11.09 10.08 -16.52
C ASP A 198 -10.63 9.63 -15.11
N ALA A 199 -11.32 8.67 -14.49
CA ALA A 199 -10.95 8.13 -13.17
C ALA A 199 -9.56 7.46 -13.17
N ILE A 200 -9.23 6.69 -14.22
CA ILE A 200 -7.89 6.08 -14.38
C ILE A 200 -6.83 7.17 -14.59
N SER A 201 -7.15 8.23 -15.32
CA SER A 201 -6.24 9.36 -15.52
C SER A 201 -5.93 10.05 -14.20
N GLU A 202 -6.96 10.35 -13.41
CA GLU A 202 -6.83 10.95 -12.07
C GLU A 202 -6.03 10.05 -11.12
N TYR A 203 -6.34 8.74 -11.11
CA TYR A 203 -5.60 7.76 -10.32
C TYR A 203 -4.10 7.78 -10.64
N CYS A 204 -3.73 7.82 -11.92
CA CYS A 204 -2.33 7.85 -12.35
C CYS A 204 -1.65 9.22 -12.16
N MET A 205 -2.42 10.30 -11.97
CA MET A 205 -1.85 11.59 -11.55
C MET A 205 -1.49 11.58 -10.06
N LEU A 206 -2.33 10.96 -9.22
CA LEU A 206 -2.06 10.78 -7.78
C LEU A 206 -0.95 9.74 -7.53
N ILE A 207 -0.96 8.65 -8.28
CA ILE A 207 0.01 7.55 -8.20
C ILE A 207 0.74 7.44 -9.54
N PRO A 208 1.82 8.23 -9.76
CA PRO A 208 2.57 8.18 -11.00
C PRO A 208 3.13 6.78 -11.26
N GLN A 209 2.89 6.24 -12.45
CA GLN A 209 3.32 4.88 -12.83
C GLN A 209 3.87 4.84 -14.26
N ASN A 210 4.79 3.91 -14.52
CA ASN A 210 5.26 3.64 -15.87
C ASN A 210 4.24 2.79 -16.66
N VAL A 211 3.43 3.40 -17.50
CA VAL A 211 2.41 2.69 -18.30
C VAL A 211 2.90 2.29 -19.70
N GLY A 212 4.19 2.48 -19.99
CA GLY A 212 4.76 2.31 -21.33
C GLY A 212 4.24 3.35 -22.33
N MET A 213 4.60 3.22 -23.60
CA MET A 213 4.30 4.23 -24.66
C MET A 213 3.06 3.91 -25.49
N THR A 214 2.66 2.64 -25.56
CA THR A 214 1.58 2.15 -26.44
C THR A 214 0.20 2.54 -25.91
N ARG A 215 -0.71 2.98 -26.81
CA ARG A 215 -2.13 3.22 -26.49
C ARG A 215 -2.79 1.97 -25.90
N GLY A 216 -3.95 2.14 -25.27
CA GLY A 216 -4.65 1.03 -24.60
C GLY A 216 -3.93 0.51 -23.35
N TRP A 217 -3.03 1.32 -22.76
CA TRP A 217 -2.30 0.91 -21.56
C TRP A 217 -3.20 0.75 -20.34
N HIS A 218 -4.35 1.42 -20.31
CA HIS A 218 -5.34 1.30 -19.25
C HIS A 218 -5.99 -0.09 -19.23
N GLU A 219 -6.23 -0.69 -20.40
CA GLU A 219 -6.74 -2.07 -20.52
C GLU A 219 -5.72 -3.09 -20.00
N ARG A 220 -4.42 -2.81 -20.13
CA ARG A 220 -3.35 -3.64 -19.56
C ARG A 220 -3.15 -3.39 -18.07
N LEU A 221 -3.43 -2.17 -17.61
CA LEU A 221 -3.32 -1.79 -16.20
C LEU A 221 -4.49 -2.37 -15.38
N PHE A 222 -5.68 -2.44 -15.96
CA PHE A 222 -6.91 -2.89 -15.33
C PHE A 222 -7.65 -3.90 -16.22
N SER A 223 -7.01 -5.03 -16.55
CA SER A 223 -7.61 -6.03 -17.46
C SER A 223 -8.79 -6.77 -16.82
N CYS A 224 -8.74 -6.94 -15.50
CA CYS A 224 -9.76 -7.59 -14.71
C CYS A 224 -9.79 -7.03 -13.28
N VAL A 225 -10.80 -7.41 -12.50
CA VAL A 225 -10.95 -6.97 -11.10
C VAL A 225 -9.72 -7.33 -10.25
N ALA A 226 -9.04 -8.43 -10.56
CA ALA A 226 -7.80 -8.80 -9.86
C ALA A 226 -6.68 -7.76 -10.03
N ASP A 227 -6.61 -7.06 -11.16
CA ASP A 227 -5.62 -5.99 -11.35
C ASP A 227 -5.95 -4.74 -10.54
N VAL A 228 -7.24 -4.47 -10.32
CA VAL A 228 -7.67 -3.39 -9.41
C VAL A 228 -7.27 -3.72 -7.97
N GLN A 229 -7.35 -5.00 -7.57
CA GLN A 229 -6.84 -5.43 -6.28
C GLN A 229 -5.31 -5.30 -6.19
N LYS A 230 -4.55 -5.60 -7.25
CA LYS A 230 -3.09 -5.36 -7.28
C LYS A 230 -2.76 -3.87 -7.07
N GLN A 231 -3.57 -2.96 -7.61
CA GLN A 231 -3.39 -1.52 -7.36
C GLN A 231 -3.71 -1.13 -5.92
N ASN A 232 -4.69 -1.77 -5.26
CA ASN A 232 -4.91 -1.58 -3.81
C ASN A 232 -3.70 -2.04 -2.99
N ASP A 233 -3.12 -3.21 -3.30
CA ASP A 233 -1.92 -3.72 -2.62
C ASP A 233 -0.74 -2.74 -2.77
N VAL A 234 -0.63 -2.06 -3.93
CA VAL A 234 0.32 -0.98 -4.17
C VAL A 234 0.09 0.23 -3.24
N LEU A 235 -1.16 0.64 -3.05
CA LEU A 235 -1.51 1.75 -2.15
C LEU A 235 -1.19 1.42 -0.69
N ASP A 236 -1.42 0.18 -0.26
CA ASP A 236 -1.03 -0.31 1.07
C ASP A 236 0.49 -0.17 1.29
N ALA A 237 1.28 -0.55 0.29
CA ALA A 237 2.74 -0.46 0.34
C ALA A 237 3.25 0.99 0.42
N LEU A 238 2.69 1.89 -0.39
CA LEU A 238 3.02 3.32 -0.37
C LEU A 238 2.63 3.95 0.97
N SER A 239 1.47 3.60 1.52
CA SER A 239 1.01 4.09 2.83
C SER A 239 1.95 3.66 3.95
N SER A 240 2.37 2.39 3.95
CA SER A 240 3.33 1.88 4.92
C SER A 240 4.68 2.60 4.85
N SER A 241 5.20 2.81 3.62
CA SER A 241 6.46 3.52 3.36
C SER A 241 6.41 4.98 3.81
N LEU A 242 5.28 5.65 3.62
CA LEU A 242 5.09 7.03 4.07
C LEU A 242 5.10 7.12 5.60
N GLN A 243 4.43 6.19 6.28
CA GLN A 243 4.45 6.12 7.75
C GLN A 243 5.87 5.92 8.28
N ASP A 244 6.70 5.11 7.61
CA ASP A 244 8.11 4.91 7.98
C ASP A 244 8.91 6.22 7.84
N ALA A 245 8.78 6.91 6.71
CA ALA A 245 9.45 8.19 6.47
C ALA A 245 9.00 9.30 7.45
N MET A 246 7.76 9.24 7.95
CA MET A 246 7.23 10.19 8.93
C MET A 246 7.68 9.86 10.36
N ALA A 247 7.82 8.58 10.72
CA ALA A 247 8.27 8.16 12.05
C ALA A 247 9.73 8.58 12.34
N ASP A 248 10.59 8.61 11.32
CA ASP A 248 11.98 9.09 11.42
C ASP A 248 12.10 10.59 11.72
N ASN A 249 11.04 11.38 11.51
CA ASN A 249 11.05 12.84 11.69
C ASN A 249 10.44 13.31 13.02
N ALA A 250 10.01 12.40 13.91
CA ALA A 250 9.52 12.78 15.23
C ALA A 250 10.68 13.33 16.10
N LYS A 251 10.70 14.65 16.34
CA LYS A 251 11.75 15.32 17.13
C LYS A 251 11.94 14.63 18.50
N PRO A 252 13.19 14.32 18.91
CA PRO A 252 13.47 13.91 20.27
C PRO A 252 13.15 15.07 21.23
N LYS A 253 12.34 14.81 22.25
CA LYS A 253 12.20 15.73 23.40
C LYS A 253 13.59 15.97 23.98
N LYS A 254 13.98 17.25 24.16
CA LYS A 254 15.29 17.64 24.69
C LYS A 254 15.52 17.00 26.07
N GLY A 255 16.48 16.08 26.16
CA GLY A 255 16.99 15.53 27.42
C GLY A 255 18.08 14.48 27.19
N LYS A 256 19.32 14.81 27.60
CA LYS A 256 20.56 14.00 27.69
C LYS A 256 20.85 12.96 26.59
N LYS A 257 21.99 13.16 25.89
CA LYS A 257 22.62 12.24 24.93
C LYS A 257 22.74 10.79 25.46
N LYS A 258 21.76 9.95 25.15
CA LYS A 258 21.97 8.51 24.86
C LYS A 258 21.93 8.35 23.34
N LYS A 259 22.67 7.36 22.80
CA LYS A 259 22.58 7.00 21.36
C LYS A 259 21.11 6.98 20.98
N ALA A 260 20.72 7.76 19.97
CA ALA A 260 19.35 7.81 19.51
C ALA A 260 18.98 6.41 18.98
N ASP A 261 18.23 5.64 19.76
CA ASP A 261 17.58 4.44 19.26
C ASP A 261 16.63 4.88 18.14
N ALA A 262 16.69 4.18 17.00
CA ALA A 262 15.77 4.43 15.88
C ALA A 262 14.32 4.35 16.38
N PRO A 263 13.38 5.14 15.82
CA PRO A 263 11.98 5.05 16.21
C PRO A 263 11.49 3.61 16.09
N LYS A 264 10.81 3.10 17.12
CA LYS A 264 10.27 1.73 17.12
C LYS A 264 9.05 1.69 16.17
N ILE A 265 9.27 1.21 14.95
CA ILE A 265 8.28 1.07 13.88
C ILE A 265 7.51 -0.24 14.05
N PHE A 266 8.21 -1.34 14.31
CA PHE A 266 7.61 -2.64 14.60
C PHE A 266 7.36 -2.77 16.10
N THR A 267 6.08 -2.86 16.45
CA THR A 267 5.64 -3.11 17.83
C THR A 267 5.41 -4.58 18.12
N VAL A 268 5.53 -5.45 17.12
CA VAL A 268 5.28 -6.89 17.26
C VAL A 268 6.39 -7.60 18.01
N GLU A 269 5.97 -8.55 18.83
CA GLU A 269 6.80 -9.63 19.35
C GLU A 269 6.36 -10.91 18.62
N LEU A 270 7.33 -11.58 17.98
CA LEU A 270 7.08 -12.74 17.13
C LEU A 270 7.94 -13.91 17.60
N GLU A 271 7.30 -15.01 17.97
CA GLU A 271 7.99 -16.17 18.54
C GLU A 271 7.55 -17.46 17.85
N ALA A 272 8.51 -18.36 17.60
CA ALA A 272 8.17 -19.69 17.11
C ALA A 272 7.52 -20.51 18.24
N VAL A 273 6.33 -21.05 18.01
CA VAL A 273 5.62 -21.85 19.02
C VAL A 273 6.26 -23.23 19.16
N ALA A 274 7.01 -23.43 20.25
CA ALA A 274 7.59 -24.72 20.59
C ALA A 274 6.61 -25.68 21.31
N ASP A 275 5.54 -25.15 21.91
CA ASP A 275 4.55 -25.96 22.62
C ASP A 275 3.75 -26.84 21.65
N LYS A 276 4.01 -28.15 21.73
CA LYS A 276 3.36 -29.17 20.90
C LYS A 276 1.83 -29.19 21.10
N LYS A 277 1.31 -28.82 22.27
CA LYS A 277 -0.13 -28.77 22.53
C LYS A 277 -0.79 -27.65 21.73
N ILE A 278 -0.18 -26.47 21.70
CA ILE A 278 -0.66 -25.33 20.91
C ILE A 278 -0.62 -25.69 19.42
N VAL A 279 0.51 -26.22 18.93
CA VAL A 279 0.64 -26.64 17.53
C VAL A 279 -0.39 -27.72 17.17
N ALA A 280 -0.61 -28.70 18.04
CA ALA A 280 -1.62 -29.74 17.83
C ALA A 280 -3.05 -29.17 17.82
N ALA A 281 -3.36 -28.21 18.69
CA ALA A 281 -4.65 -27.53 18.70
C ALA A 281 -4.90 -26.74 17.41
N VAL A 282 -3.90 -25.98 16.94
CA VAL A 282 -3.97 -25.25 15.66
C VAL A 282 -4.13 -26.22 14.49
N ARG A 283 -3.40 -27.34 14.47
CA ARG A 283 -3.56 -28.39 13.44
C ARG A 283 -4.94 -29.04 13.49
N LYS A 284 -5.46 -29.32 14.68
CA LYS A 284 -6.81 -29.88 14.86
C LYS A 284 -7.87 -28.92 14.32
N LYS A 285 -7.78 -27.63 14.67
CA LYS A 285 -8.67 -26.59 14.14
C LYS A 285 -8.56 -26.47 12.62
N TYR A 286 -7.34 -26.40 12.08
CA TYR A 286 -7.10 -26.33 10.64
C TYR A 286 -7.78 -27.47 9.87
N LYS A 287 -7.67 -28.70 10.37
CA LYS A 287 -8.30 -29.89 9.78
C LYS A 287 -9.82 -29.90 9.93
N ALA A 288 -10.33 -29.50 11.09
CA ALA A 288 -11.78 -29.43 11.34
C ALA A 288 -12.47 -28.39 10.44
N ASP A 289 -11.78 -27.28 10.19
CA ASP A 289 -12.29 -26.15 9.41
C ASP A 289 -11.99 -26.28 7.90
N LYS A 290 -11.45 -27.43 7.45
CA LYS A 290 -11.02 -27.64 6.07
C LYS A 290 -12.23 -27.89 5.16
N GLY A 291 -12.44 -27.02 4.18
CA GLY A 291 -13.47 -27.17 3.15
C GLY A 291 -12.96 -27.85 1.87
N SER A 292 -13.85 -27.95 0.89
CA SER A 292 -13.57 -28.58 -0.41
C SER A 292 -13.03 -27.58 -1.42
N HIS A 293 -11.72 -27.30 -1.36
CA HIS A 293 -11.02 -26.45 -2.32
C HIS A 293 -9.72 -27.12 -2.80
N TYR A 294 -9.70 -27.56 -4.07
CA TYR A 294 -8.62 -28.38 -4.63
C TYR A 294 -7.27 -27.63 -4.75
N ASP A 295 -7.31 -26.31 -4.94
CA ASP A 295 -6.16 -25.42 -5.11
C ASP A 295 -5.30 -25.27 -3.84
N VAL A 296 -5.89 -25.56 -2.68
CA VAL A 296 -5.23 -25.50 -1.36
C VAL A 296 -5.28 -26.82 -0.61
N ALA A 297 -5.84 -27.88 -1.19
CA ALA A 297 -6.06 -29.16 -0.53
C ALA A 297 -4.75 -29.85 -0.09
N THR A 298 -3.67 -29.65 -0.85
CA THR A 298 -2.37 -30.29 -0.64
C THR A 298 -1.47 -29.57 0.37
N LEU A 299 -1.94 -28.47 0.96
CA LEU A 299 -1.20 -27.71 1.98
C LEU A 299 -1.35 -28.33 3.37
N ASP A 300 -0.28 -28.26 4.15
CA ASP A 300 -0.29 -28.52 5.59
C ASP A 300 0.55 -27.48 6.34
N ILE A 301 0.34 -27.41 7.64
CA ILE A 301 1.03 -26.48 8.54
C ILE A 301 2.49 -26.90 8.63
N LYS A 302 3.38 -25.96 8.35
CA LYS A 302 4.82 -26.09 8.54
C LYS A 302 5.27 -25.52 9.88
N ALA A 303 4.83 -24.30 10.20
CA ALA A 303 5.21 -23.60 11.41
C ALA A 303 4.05 -22.76 11.97
N VAL A 304 4.06 -22.56 13.29
CA VAL A 304 3.13 -21.68 14.00
C VAL A 304 3.97 -20.67 14.77
N TRP A 305 3.61 -19.40 14.62
CA TRP A 305 4.28 -18.27 15.22
C TRP A 305 3.29 -17.55 16.14
N ALA A 306 3.64 -17.37 17.41
CA ALA A 306 2.88 -16.54 18.33
C ALA A 306 3.08 -15.08 17.92
N VAL A 307 1.98 -14.36 17.78
CA VAL A 307 1.98 -12.94 17.43
C VAL A 307 1.50 -12.17 18.65
N HIS A 308 2.30 -11.21 19.10
CA HIS A 308 1.88 -10.26 20.10
C HIS A 308 2.09 -8.84 19.60
N LEU A 309 0.98 -8.13 19.39
CA LEU A 309 0.95 -6.70 19.05
C LEU A 309 0.38 -5.96 20.26
N PRO A 310 1.21 -5.39 21.16
CA PRO A 310 0.73 -4.79 22.40
C PRO A 310 -0.34 -3.69 22.21
N PRO A 311 -0.21 -2.75 21.24
CA PRO A 311 -1.26 -1.76 21.01
C PRO A 311 -2.59 -2.39 20.58
N VAL A 312 -2.55 -3.38 19.69
CA VAL A 312 -3.73 -4.10 19.18
C VAL A 312 -4.38 -4.90 20.31
N ARG A 313 -3.60 -5.68 21.07
CA ARG A 313 -4.08 -6.46 22.20
C ARG A 313 -4.67 -5.58 23.29
N SER A 314 -4.07 -4.41 23.55
CA SER A 314 -4.62 -3.44 24.49
C SER A 314 -5.98 -2.93 24.01
N ALA A 315 -6.08 -2.49 22.76
CA ALA A 315 -7.33 -2.03 22.17
C ALA A 315 -8.41 -3.12 22.21
N PHE A 316 -8.06 -4.37 21.91
CA PHE A 316 -8.94 -5.52 22.00
C PHE A 316 -9.45 -5.76 23.42
N LYS A 317 -8.57 -5.73 24.43
CA LYS A 317 -8.97 -5.88 25.84
C LYS A 317 -9.88 -4.74 26.31
N THR A 318 -9.61 -3.51 25.88
CA THR A 318 -10.33 -2.32 26.40
C THR A 318 -11.63 -2.00 25.65
N ASP A 319 -11.79 -2.45 24.41
CA ASP A 319 -12.98 -2.20 23.59
C ASP A 319 -13.61 -3.52 23.11
N GLY A 320 -12.90 -4.32 22.32
CA GLY A 320 -13.42 -5.56 21.74
C GLY A 320 -14.01 -6.53 22.77
N MET A 321 -13.30 -6.82 23.86
CA MET A 321 -13.79 -7.75 24.88
C MET A 321 -15.05 -7.28 25.60
N LYS A 322 -15.35 -5.96 25.62
CA LYS A 322 -16.60 -5.45 26.22
C LYS A 322 -17.83 -5.85 25.42
N VAL A 323 -17.65 -6.06 24.12
CA VAL A 323 -18.70 -6.50 23.20
C VAL A 323 -19.02 -7.99 23.38
N GLY A 324 -18.04 -8.81 23.77
CA GLY A 324 -18.20 -10.25 23.99
C GLY A 324 -18.33 -11.06 22.70
N GLY A 325 -18.81 -12.31 22.81
CA GLY A 325 -18.97 -13.21 21.66
C GLY A 325 -17.65 -13.50 20.93
N VAL A 326 -16.55 -13.70 21.68
CA VAL A 326 -15.23 -13.90 21.10
C VAL A 326 -15.15 -15.25 20.39
N MET A 327 -14.81 -15.21 19.11
CA MET A 327 -14.60 -16.38 18.25
C MET A 327 -13.16 -16.42 17.76
N GLN A 328 -12.59 -17.61 17.68
CA GLN A 328 -11.27 -17.80 17.08
C GLN A 328 -11.40 -18.11 15.59
N LEU A 329 -10.99 -17.17 14.74
CA LEU A 329 -11.27 -17.16 13.30
C LEU A 329 -10.01 -17.01 12.46
N TRP A 330 -10.10 -17.46 11.21
CA TRP A 330 -9.02 -17.41 10.23
C TRP A 330 -9.05 -16.14 9.40
N HIS A 331 -7.90 -15.50 9.23
CA HIS A 331 -7.70 -14.40 8.28
C HIS A 331 -6.54 -14.73 7.32
N GLY A 332 -6.86 -14.91 6.05
CA GLY A 332 -5.86 -15.16 5.02
C GLY A 332 -5.42 -13.88 4.34
N THR A 333 -4.12 -13.74 4.11
CA THR A 333 -3.53 -12.57 3.46
C THR A 333 -2.27 -12.97 2.71
N LYS A 334 -1.86 -12.17 1.73
CA LYS A 334 -0.63 -12.40 0.96
C LYS A 334 0.59 -12.20 1.86
N ALA A 335 1.66 -12.95 1.60
CA ALA A 335 2.92 -12.81 2.31
C ALA A 335 3.47 -11.37 2.27
N SER A 336 3.26 -10.69 1.14
CA SER A 336 3.63 -9.28 0.94
C SER A 336 2.97 -8.32 1.92
N ASN A 337 1.79 -8.64 2.44
CA ASN A 337 1.04 -7.74 3.33
C ASN A 337 1.39 -7.97 4.80
N LEU A 338 2.07 -9.08 5.12
CA LEU A 338 2.37 -9.46 6.49
C LEU A 338 3.26 -8.45 7.19
N LEU A 339 4.25 -7.88 6.51
CA LEU A 339 5.14 -6.91 7.14
C LEU A 339 4.37 -5.67 7.63
N SER A 340 3.44 -5.15 6.84
CA SER A 340 2.57 -4.03 7.24
C SER A 340 1.62 -4.42 8.38
N ILE A 341 1.07 -5.64 8.36
CA ILE A 341 0.19 -6.13 9.43
C ILE A 341 0.97 -6.34 10.74
N LEU A 342 2.20 -6.85 10.67
CA LEU A 342 3.08 -7.03 11.82
C LEU A 342 3.61 -5.69 12.37
N LYS A 343 3.51 -4.60 11.62
CA LYS A 343 3.85 -3.25 12.10
C LYS A 343 2.79 -2.69 13.05
N GLY A 344 1.52 -2.73 12.64
CA GLY A 344 0.44 -2.00 13.30
C GLY A 344 -0.91 -2.73 13.43
N GLY A 345 -0.99 -4.00 13.04
CA GLY A 345 -2.23 -4.77 13.00
C GLY A 345 -2.98 -4.64 11.68
N LEU A 346 -4.19 -5.21 11.64
CA LEU A 346 -5.08 -5.08 10.49
C LEU A 346 -5.66 -3.67 10.41
N ILE A 347 -5.78 -3.16 9.20
CA ILE A 347 -6.39 -1.86 8.91
C ILE A 347 -7.74 -2.04 8.21
N ILE A 348 -8.69 -1.16 8.51
CA ILE A 348 -9.93 -1.01 7.74
C ILE A 348 -9.69 0.18 6.83
N PRO A 349 -9.36 -0.02 5.54
CA PRO A 349 -9.25 1.09 4.62
C PRO A 349 -10.61 1.77 4.48
N SER A 350 -10.63 3.09 4.47
CA SER A 350 -11.79 3.87 4.05
C SER A 350 -11.94 3.67 2.54
N SER A 351 -12.89 2.86 2.09
CA SER A 351 -13.13 2.72 0.65
C SER A 351 -14.62 2.51 0.38
N SER A 352 -15.16 3.27 -0.55
CA SER A 352 -16.59 3.32 -0.84
C SER A 352 -17.13 2.21 -1.76
N SER A 353 -16.35 1.19 -2.16
CA SER A 353 -16.87 0.04 -2.95
C SER A 353 -16.53 -1.33 -2.40
N GLY A 354 -17.56 -2.17 -2.33
CA GLY A 354 -17.45 -3.60 -2.07
C GLY A 354 -17.21 -4.47 -3.32
N HIS A 355 -17.21 -3.90 -4.53
CA HIS A 355 -16.99 -4.67 -5.77
C HIS A 355 -15.52 -4.94 -6.10
N VAL A 356 -14.61 -4.16 -5.53
CA VAL A 356 -13.19 -4.14 -5.93
C VAL A 356 -12.30 -4.99 -5.03
N THR A 357 -12.78 -5.32 -3.83
CA THR A 357 -11.99 -5.96 -2.76
C THR A 357 -12.57 -7.28 -2.28
N GLY A 358 -13.64 -7.79 -2.91
CA GLY A 358 -14.38 -8.95 -2.40
C GLY A 358 -15.08 -8.69 -1.06
N ARG A 359 -15.29 -7.42 -0.69
CA ARG A 359 -15.92 -6.98 0.56
C ARG A 359 -17.43 -6.88 0.39
N MET A 360 -18.12 -8.01 0.51
CA MET A 360 -19.57 -8.09 0.28
C MET A 360 -20.41 -7.34 1.33
N PHE A 361 -19.83 -6.94 2.45
CA PHE A 361 -20.50 -6.31 3.60
C PHE A 361 -19.81 -5.03 4.07
N GLY A 362 -19.13 -4.32 3.15
CA GLY A 362 -18.56 -3.00 3.38
C GLY A 362 -17.23 -2.97 4.15
N ASP A 363 -16.93 -1.83 4.77
CA ASP A 363 -15.67 -1.48 5.42
C ASP A 363 -15.50 -2.18 6.77
N GLY A 364 -15.06 -3.44 6.72
CA GLY A 364 -14.69 -4.20 7.92
C GLY A 364 -13.44 -5.05 7.74
N LEU A 365 -13.05 -5.70 8.84
CA LEU A 365 -12.10 -6.79 8.87
C LEU A 365 -12.84 -8.10 8.63
N TYR A 366 -12.39 -8.88 7.64
CA TYR A 366 -13.07 -10.09 7.19
C TYR A 366 -12.34 -11.33 7.72
N PHE A 367 -13.12 -12.23 8.30
CA PHE A 367 -12.67 -13.50 8.86
C PHE A 367 -13.56 -14.64 8.40
N SER A 368 -13.06 -15.87 8.54
CA SER A 368 -13.83 -17.08 8.28
C SER A 368 -13.54 -18.15 9.33
N ASP A 369 -14.54 -18.99 9.61
CA ASP A 369 -14.39 -20.23 10.36
C ASP A 369 -13.90 -21.37 9.46
N GLN A 370 -13.80 -21.16 8.14
CA GLN A 370 -13.30 -22.14 7.18
C GLN A 370 -11.85 -21.82 6.80
N SER A 371 -10.93 -22.75 7.12
CA SER A 371 -9.50 -22.56 6.90
C SER A 371 -9.15 -22.44 5.42
N THR A 372 -9.76 -23.28 4.57
CA THR A 372 -9.50 -23.28 3.12
C THR A 372 -9.97 -22.01 2.43
N LYS A 373 -11.07 -21.41 2.90
CA LYS A 373 -11.55 -20.14 2.34
C LYS A 373 -10.50 -19.05 2.57
N SER A 374 -10.06 -18.90 3.81
CA SER A 374 -9.02 -17.93 4.17
C SER A 374 -7.71 -18.24 3.43
N LEU A 375 -7.30 -19.50 3.33
CA LEU A 375 -6.04 -19.88 2.67
C LEU A 375 -5.99 -19.49 1.19
N ARG A 376 -7.14 -19.43 0.49
CA ARG A 376 -7.20 -18.96 -0.91
C ARG A 376 -6.83 -17.49 -1.05
N TYR A 377 -7.10 -16.64 -0.06
CA TYR A 377 -6.64 -15.25 -0.02
C TYR A 377 -5.12 -15.14 0.19
N ALA A 378 -4.49 -16.18 0.73
CA ALA A 378 -3.04 -16.26 0.87
C ALA A 378 -2.33 -16.79 -0.39
N THR A 379 -3.08 -17.17 -1.44
CA THR A 379 -2.52 -17.64 -2.71
C THR A 379 -2.51 -16.55 -3.77
N ASN A 380 -1.53 -16.62 -4.69
CA ASN A 380 -1.51 -15.83 -5.93
C ASN A 380 -2.51 -16.34 -6.99
N ALA A 381 -3.41 -17.28 -6.64
CA ALA A 381 -4.25 -18.01 -7.60
C ALA A 381 -5.17 -17.11 -8.43
N TRP A 382 -5.53 -15.93 -7.91
CA TRP A 382 -6.42 -14.98 -8.60
C TRP A 382 -5.68 -13.99 -9.51
N ALA A 383 -4.34 -13.98 -9.52
CA ALA A 383 -3.56 -12.86 -10.07
C ALA A 383 -2.49 -13.26 -11.12
N GLY A 384 -2.39 -14.55 -11.48
CA GLY A 384 -1.41 -15.03 -12.48
C GLY A 384 0.07 -14.88 -12.07
N GLY A 385 0.35 -14.54 -10.80
CA GLY A 385 1.70 -14.37 -10.26
C GLY A 385 2.25 -15.67 -9.67
N GLY A 386 3.57 -15.87 -9.77
CA GLY A 386 4.28 -17.13 -9.51
C GLY A 386 3.88 -17.88 -8.23
N ARG A 387 4.03 -19.21 -8.28
CA ARG A 387 3.81 -20.12 -7.15
C ARG A 387 4.90 -19.89 -6.10
N THR A 388 4.57 -19.20 -5.00
CA THR A 388 5.37 -19.34 -3.78
C THR A 388 4.91 -20.61 -3.06
N ASP A 389 5.88 -21.41 -2.62
CA ASP A 389 5.61 -22.64 -1.86
C ASP A 389 5.17 -22.33 -0.42
N ARG A 390 5.43 -21.12 0.08
CA ARG A 390 5.04 -20.67 1.43
C ARG A 390 3.79 -19.79 1.35
N ARG A 391 2.79 -20.12 2.17
CA ARG A 391 1.54 -19.36 2.34
C ARG A 391 1.29 -19.11 3.81
N PHE A 392 0.54 -18.08 4.13
CA PHE A 392 0.36 -17.63 5.50
C PHE A 392 -1.08 -17.28 5.82
N MET A 393 -1.51 -17.60 7.04
CA MET A 393 -2.79 -17.15 7.58
C MET A 393 -2.61 -16.72 9.03
N PHE A 394 -3.37 -15.73 9.46
CA PHE A 394 -3.54 -15.45 10.87
C PHE A 394 -4.68 -16.29 11.45
N LEU A 395 -4.49 -16.69 12.69
CA LEU A 395 -5.55 -17.03 13.62
C LEU A 395 -5.76 -15.82 14.53
N ALA A 396 -7.00 -15.39 14.69
CA ALA A 396 -7.36 -14.19 15.41
C ALA A 396 -8.50 -14.45 16.39
N ASP A 397 -8.45 -13.81 17.55
CA ASP A 397 -9.59 -13.73 18.45
C ASP A 397 -10.43 -12.52 18.05
N VAL A 398 -11.70 -12.76 17.70
CA VAL A 398 -12.59 -11.77 17.10
C VAL A 398 -13.84 -11.62 17.96
N ALA A 399 -14.05 -10.43 18.52
CA ALA A 399 -15.21 -10.12 19.34
C ALA A 399 -16.43 -9.79 18.47
N MET A 400 -17.29 -10.79 18.27
CA MET A 400 -18.46 -10.68 17.38
C MET A 400 -19.67 -10.03 18.05
N GLY A 401 -19.76 -10.05 19.38
CA GLY A 401 -20.93 -9.54 20.11
C GLY A 401 -22.24 -10.12 19.57
N LYS A 402 -23.19 -9.24 19.27
CA LYS A 402 -24.44 -9.60 18.60
C LYS A 402 -24.29 -9.45 17.08
N PRO A 403 -24.20 -10.55 16.31
CA PRO A 403 -24.01 -10.48 14.87
C PRO A 403 -25.30 -10.15 14.13
N HIS A 404 -25.20 -9.29 13.12
CA HIS A 404 -26.22 -9.09 12.11
C HIS A 404 -26.11 -10.19 11.04
N HIS A 405 -27.24 -10.78 10.66
CA HIS A 405 -27.30 -11.80 9.61
C HIS A 405 -27.91 -11.20 8.33
N PRO A 406 -27.10 -10.80 7.35
CA PRO A 406 -27.58 -10.14 6.15
C PRO A 406 -28.19 -11.14 5.19
N ARG A 407 -29.26 -10.73 4.48
CA ARG A 407 -29.88 -11.52 3.41
C ARG A 407 -29.25 -11.25 2.04
N ASN A 408 -28.67 -10.08 1.85
CA ASN A 408 -28.03 -9.63 0.61
C ASN A 408 -26.69 -8.97 0.95
N SER A 409 -25.79 -8.88 -0.04
CA SER A 409 -24.58 -8.07 0.09
C SER A 409 -24.95 -6.59 0.28
N ASN A 410 -24.19 -5.89 1.12
CA ASN A 410 -24.28 -4.45 1.29
C ASN A 410 -22.88 -3.86 1.39
N TRP A 411 -22.41 -3.39 0.25
CA TRP A 411 -21.05 -2.87 0.07
C TRP A 411 -20.83 -1.47 0.66
N SER A 412 -21.91 -0.76 1.02
CA SER A 412 -21.82 0.60 1.56
C SER A 412 -21.72 0.66 3.10
N MET A 413 -21.72 -0.50 3.77
CA MET A 413 -21.66 -0.56 5.22
C MET A 413 -20.33 -0.05 5.75
N LYS A 414 -20.36 0.94 6.66
CA LYS A 414 -19.16 1.44 7.37
C LYS A 414 -19.14 1.03 8.84
N LYS A 415 -20.25 0.48 9.32
CA LYS A 415 -20.45 0.01 10.69
C LYS A 415 -21.53 -1.07 10.68
N ALA A 416 -21.58 -1.86 11.74
CA ALA A 416 -22.68 -2.80 11.95
C ALA A 416 -24.02 -2.05 12.03
N PRO A 417 -25.15 -2.67 11.60
CA PRO A 417 -26.46 -2.04 11.70
C PRO A 417 -26.83 -1.75 13.15
N ALA A 418 -27.75 -0.80 13.36
CA ALA A 418 -28.16 -0.41 14.71
C ALA A 418 -28.61 -1.64 15.54
N GLY A 419 -28.06 -1.75 16.76
CA GLY A 419 -28.35 -2.88 17.66
C GLY A 419 -27.55 -4.16 17.40
N TYR A 420 -26.51 -4.10 16.56
CA TYR A 420 -25.56 -5.17 16.27
C TYR A 420 -24.11 -4.68 16.36
N ASP A 421 -23.18 -5.60 16.58
CA ASP A 421 -21.75 -5.28 16.77
C ASP A 421 -20.86 -5.77 15.62
N SER A 422 -21.38 -6.70 14.82
CA SER A 422 -20.68 -7.36 13.73
C SER A 422 -21.68 -7.83 12.67
N THR A 423 -21.15 -8.39 11.58
CA THR A 423 -21.94 -9.09 10.57
C THR A 423 -21.48 -10.54 10.49
N PHE A 424 -22.43 -11.48 10.53
CA PHE A 424 -22.20 -12.87 10.22
C PHE A 424 -23.04 -13.27 9.01
N ALA A 425 -22.41 -13.23 7.83
CA ALA A 425 -22.99 -13.76 6.61
C ALA A 425 -22.85 -15.27 6.56
N LYS A 426 -23.98 -15.98 6.73
CA LYS A 426 -24.02 -17.44 6.74
C LYS A 426 -24.01 -18.00 5.32
N ALA A 427 -23.27 -19.08 5.11
CA ALA A 427 -23.24 -19.84 3.87
C ALA A 427 -24.66 -20.24 3.41
N GLY A 428 -24.89 -20.22 2.10
CA GLY A 428 -26.18 -20.61 1.49
C GLY A 428 -27.23 -19.50 1.44
N HIS A 429 -26.93 -18.31 1.97
CA HIS A 429 -27.76 -17.12 1.78
C HIS A 429 -27.18 -16.24 0.66
N CYS A 430 -26.38 -15.25 1.02
CA CYS A 430 -25.74 -14.32 0.07
C CYS A 430 -24.26 -14.63 -0.16
N VAL A 431 -23.70 -15.65 0.50
CA VAL A 431 -22.30 -16.10 0.36
C VAL A 431 -22.23 -17.62 0.29
N SER A 432 -21.23 -18.15 -0.43
CA SER A 432 -21.00 -19.61 -0.52
C SER A 432 -20.42 -20.21 0.76
N ASN A 433 -19.65 -19.42 1.51
CA ASN A 433 -18.99 -19.83 2.74
C ASN A 433 -19.18 -18.74 3.80
N ASN A 434 -19.22 -19.11 5.08
CA ASN A 434 -19.40 -18.18 6.19
C ASN A 434 -18.37 -17.02 6.15
N GLU A 435 -18.84 -15.81 6.43
CA GLU A 435 -18.03 -14.61 6.64
C GLU A 435 -18.43 -13.91 7.93
N MET A 436 -17.41 -13.57 8.71
CA MET A 436 -17.54 -12.83 9.94
C MET A 436 -16.79 -11.52 9.77
N ILE A 437 -17.52 -10.41 9.96
CA ILE A 437 -17.02 -9.07 9.68
C ILE A 437 -17.18 -8.22 10.93
N VAL A 438 -16.09 -7.60 11.35
CA VAL A 438 -16.09 -6.57 12.41
C VAL A 438 -15.67 -5.23 11.83
N TYR A 439 -16.26 -4.14 12.34
CA TYR A 439 -16.11 -2.80 11.75
C TYR A 439 -15.18 -1.89 12.56
N ARG A 440 -14.53 -2.43 13.59
CA ARG A 440 -13.48 -1.74 14.36
C ARG A 440 -12.26 -2.64 14.46
N THR A 441 -11.07 -2.07 14.27
CA THR A 441 -9.81 -2.81 14.42
C THR A 441 -9.61 -3.33 15.84
N SER A 442 -10.17 -2.64 16.83
CA SER A 442 -10.21 -3.05 18.23
C SER A 442 -11.09 -4.28 18.53
N GLN A 443 -11.85 -4.81 17.57
CA GLN A 443 -12.62 -6.05 17.75
C GLN A 443 -11.84 -7.32 17.37
N ALA A 444 -10.57 -7.21 16.95
CA ALA A 444 -9.75 -8.36 16.61
C ALA A 444 -8.35 -8.27 17.23
N ASP A 445 -7.86 -9.38 17.79
CA ASP A 445 -6.46 -9.58 18.18
C ASP A 445 -5.85 -10.71 17.37
N LEU A 446 -4.71 -10.46 16.73
CA LEU A 446 -3.98 -11.48 15.97
C LEU A 446 -3.15 -12.32 16.94
N THR A 447 -3.49 -13.60 17.11
CA THR A 447 -2.88 -14.45 18.13
C THR A 447 -1.77 -15.33 17.55
N TYR A 448 -1.96 -15.87 16.35
CA TYR A 448 -0.96 -16.70 15.69
C TYR A 448 -0.84 -16.37 14.21
N LEU A 449 0.37 -16.43 13.66
CA LEU A 449 0.65 -16.52 12.24
C LEU A 449 1.02 -17.96 11.92
N ILE A 450 0.40 -18.55 10.90
CA ILE A 450 0.58 -19.95 10.54
C ILE A 450 1.20 -19.99 9.14
N GLU A 451 2.31 -20.70 9.00
CA GLU A 451 2.98 -20.97 7.73
C GLU A 451 2.52 -22.32 7.18
N PHE A 452 2.16 -22.35 5.90
CA PHE A 452 1.75 -23.54 5.16
C PHE A 452 2.67 -23.82 3.99
N THR A 453 2.94 -25.11 3.73
CA THR A 453 3.68 -25.60 2.56
C THR A 453 2.97 -26.81 1.93
N PRO A 454 3.22 -27.13 0.66
CA PRO A 454 2.74 -28.38 0.05
C PRO A 454 3.25 -29.60 0.84
N ASN A 455 2.39 -30.61 0.99
CA ASN A 455 2.74 -31.88 1.64
C ASN A 455 4.02 -32.48 1.05
N GLY A 456 4.99 -32.81 1.92
CA GLY A 456 6.24 -33.49 1.54
C GLY A 456 7.44 -32.57 1.27
N ARG A 457 7.42 -31.31 1.69
CA ARG A 457 8.57 -30.38 1.64
C ARG A 457 8.80 -29.62 2.94
#